data_AF-A0A9C8K7T0-F1
#
_entry.id   AF-A0A9C8K7T0-F1
#
_cell.length_a   1.000
_cell.length_b   1.000
_cell.length_c   1.000
_cell.angle_alpha   90.00
_cell.angle_beta   90.00
_cell.angle_gamma   90.00
#
_symmetry.space_group_name_H-M   'P 1'
#
loop_
_entity.id
_entity.type
_entity.pdbx_description
1 polymer ?
#
loop_
_entity_poly.entity_id
_entity_poly.type
_entity_poly.pdbx_seq_one_letter_code
_entity_poly.pdbx_strand_id
1 'polypeptide(L)'
;MFEYVEKINSLVSRLVSTQEEALIQASKLVADTIKNDRIVHTIGTGHSQMVAMEMFGRASNIANVNTIMDDLVLLAGGARKSAEIEQVSGLA
;
A
#
# COMPACT_ATOMS: atom_id res chain seq x y z
N MET A 1 0.39 7.43 27.14
CA MET A 1 -0.51 8.14 26.21
C MET A 1 0.21 9.32 25.56
N PHE A 2 0.77 10.25 26.33
CA PHE A 2 1.57 11.36 25.78
C PHE A 2 2.80 10.89 24.98
N GLU A 3 3.58 9.93 25.52
CA GLU A 3 4.74 9.38 24.80
C GLU A 3 4.38 8.72 23.45
N TYR A 4 3.26 7.98 23.38
CA TYR A 4 2.83 7.34 22.14
C TYR A 4 2.50 8.36 21.05
N VAL A 5 1.77 9.43 21.42
CA VAL A 5 1.44 10.53 20.51
C VAL A 5 2.70 11.29 20.08
N GLU A 6 3.63 11.55 20.99
CA GLU A 6 4.92 12.18 20.67
C GLU A 6 5.73 11.36 19.67
N LYS A 7 5.77 10.03 19.83
CA LYS A 7 6.44 9.13 18.89
C LYS A 7 5.79 9.15 17.51
N ILE A 8 4.46 9.12 17.44
CA ILE A 8 3.72 9.25 16.16
C ILE A 8 4.09 10.58 15.49
N ASN A 9 4.01 11.70 16.22
CA ASN A 9 4.33 13.01 15.67
C ASN A 9 5.76 13.07 15.14
N SER A 10 6.73 12.50 15.86
CA SER A 10 8.12 12.40 15.41
C SER A 10 8.25 11.61 14.11
N LEU A 11 7.56 10.47 13.98
CA LEU A 11 7.56 9.66 12.75
C LEU A 11 6.93 10.41 11.57
N VAL A 12 5.81 11.10 11.79
CA VAL A 12 5.13 11.92 10.77
C VAL A 12 6.03 13.08 10.33
N SER A 13 6.65 13.82 11.27
CA SER A 13 7.58 14.90 10.94
C SER A 13 8.77 14.40 10.12
N ARG A 14 9.32 13.23 10.46
CA ARG A 14 10.39 12.60 9.67
C ARG A 14 9.92 12.23 8.27
N LEU A 15 8.72 11.67 8.14
CA LEU A 15 8.16 11.33 6.83
C LEU A 15 8.04 12.58 5.95
N VAL A 16 7.47 13.66 6.49
CA VAL A 16 7.32 14.94 5.77
C VAL A 16 8.67 15.51 5.33
N SER A 17 9.70 15.47 6.19
CA SER A 17 11.01 16.06 5.87
C SER A 17 11.88 15.20 4.95
N THR A 18 11.55 13.93 4.74
CA THR A 18 12.43 12.99 4.02
C THR A 18 11.83 12.35 2.78
N GLN A 19 10.49 12.34 2.63
CA GLN A 19 9.83 11.55 1.59
C GLN A 19 9.24 12.39 0.44
N GLU A 20 9.37 13.72 0.47
CA GLU A 20 8.79 14.60 -0.57
C GLU A 20 9.25 14.21 -1.98
N GLU A 21 10.56 14.05 -2.19
CA GLU A 21 11.09 13.72 -3.51
C GLU A 21 10.59 12.35 -4.01
N ALA A 22 10.60 11.33 -3.13
CA ALA A 22 10.12 9.99 -3.45
C ALA A 22 8.62 10.00 -3.82
N LEU A 23 7.80 10.78 -3.10
CA LEU A 23 6.37 10.94 -3.40
C LEU A 23 6.13 11.67 -4.73
N ILE A 24 6.94 12.68 -5.04
CA ILE A 24 6.87 13.38 -6.34
C ILE A 24 7.25 12.41 -7.47
N GLN A 25 8.29 11.59 -7.30
CA GLN A 25 8.68 10.60 -8.29
C GLN A 25 7.60 9.54 -8.49
N ALA A 26 7.03 8.99 -7.40
CA ALA A 26 5.95 8.02 -7.46
C ALA A 26 4.70 8.58 -8.15
N SER A 27 4.30 9.83 -7.85
CA SER A 27 3.14 10.46 -8.48
C SER A 27 3.33 10.68 -9.98
N LYS A 28 4.55 11.03 -10.42
CA LYS A 28 4.87 11.11 -11.86
C LYS A 28 4.75 9.76 -12.55
N LEU A 29 5.27 8.68 -11.96
CA LEU A 29 5.16 7.34 -12.52
C LEU A 29 3.69 6.89 -12.66
N VAL A 30 2.86 7.17 -11.65
CA VAL A 30 1.41 6.91 -11.69
C VAL A 30 0.75 7.73 -12.79
N ALA A 31 1.01 9.04 -12.86
CA ALA A 31 0.43 9.92 -13.86
C ALA A 31 0.83 9.52 -15.28
N ASP A 32 2.11 9.20 -15.52
CA ASP A 32 2.61 8.76 -16.81
C ASP A 32 2.01 7.41 -17.22
N THR A 33 1.81 6.49 -16.26
CA THR A 33 1.13 5.21 -16.52
C THR A 33 -0.28 5.45 -17.04
N ILE A 34 -1.05 6.29 -16.35
CA ILE A 34 -2.44 6.61 -16.70
C ILE A 34 -2.51 7.35 -18.04
N LYS A 35 -1.62 8.34 -18.26
CA LYS A 35 -1.56 9.13 -19.50
C LYS A 35 -1.30 8.26 -20.74
N ASN A 36 -0.58 7.16 -20.56
CA ASN A 36 -0.27 6.20 -21.62
C ASN A 36 -1.32 5.07 -21.75
N ASP A 37 -2.53 5.27 -21.22
CA ASP A 37 -3.66 4.32 -21.26
C ASP A 37 -3.30 2.94 -20.66
N ARG A 38 -2.54 2.96 -19.55
CA ARG A 38 -2.14 1.77 -18.80
C ARG A 38 -2.80 1.72 -17.42
N ILE A 39 -2.68 0.56 -16.78
CA ILE A 39 -3.23 0.25 -15.46
C ILE A 39 -2.12 0.30 -14.41
N VAL A 40 -2.41 0.89 -13.25
CA VAL A 40 -1.56 0.84 -12.06
C VAL A 40 -1.95 -0.39 -11.25
N HIS A 41 -1.03 -1.33 -11.12
CA HIS A 41 -1.22 -2.52 -10.29
C HIS A 41 -0.69 -2.28 -8.88
N THR A 42 -1.49 -2.61 -7.87
CA THR A 42 -1.08 -2.57 -6.47
C THR A 42 -1.26 -3.95 -5.84
N ILE A 43 -0.37 -4.31 -4.94
CA ILE A 43 -0.38 -5.56 -4.19
C ILE A 43 0.21 -5.31 -2.81
N GLY A 44 -0.25 -6.06 -1.82
CA GLY A 44 0.35 -6.13 -0.49
C GLY A 44 -0.14 -7.37 0.22
N THR A 45 0.69 -7.91 1.11
CA THR A 45 0.33 -9.06 1.95
C THR A 45 0.03 -8.60 3.38
N GLY A 46 -0.77 -9.39 4.10
CA GLY A 46 -1.10 -9.12 5.49
C GLY A 46 -1.70 -7.72 5.67
N HIS A 47 -1.16 -6.94 6.61
CA HIS A 47 -1.61 -5.56 6.82
C HIS A 47 -1.20 -4.60 5.69
N SER A 48 -0.15 -4.90 4.93
CA SER A 48 0.28 -4.05 3.81
C SER A 48 -0.75 -4.03 2.68
N GLN A 49 -1.62 -5.05 2.60
CA GLN A 49 -2.75 -5.05 1.69
C GLN A 49 -3.67 -3.83 1.90
N MET A 50 -3.75 -3.26 3.11
CA MET A 50 -4.53 -2.05 3.38
C MET A 50 -4.05 -0.85 2.54
N VAL A 51 -2.75 -0.73 2.29
CA VAL A 51 -2.20 0.35 1.44
C VAL A 51 -2.64 0.17 -0.01
N ALA A 52 -2.66 -1.09 -0.49
CA ALA A 52 -3.12 -1.41 -1.84
C ALA A 52 -4.65 -1.22 -1.98
N MET A 53 -5.41 -1.49 -0.91
CA MET A 53 -6.85 -1.25 -0.83
C MET A 53 -7.21 0.24 -0.78
N GLU A 54 -6.42 1.09 -0.13
CA GLU A 54 -6.66 2.54 -0.09
C GLU A 54 -6.67 3.19 -1.48
N MET A 55 -5.99 2.54 -2.45
CA MET A 55 -5.92 2.95 -3.84
C MET A 55 -7.06 2.38 -4.71
N PHE A 56 -7.98 1.59 -4.15
CA PHE A 56 -9.01 0.87 -4.92
C PHE A 56 -10.36 0.82 -4.22
N GLY A 57 -11.43 1.05 -4.99
CA GLY A 57 -12.80 0.87 -4.50
C GLY A 57 -13.31 1.91 -3.50
N ARG A 58 -12.64 3.07 -3.38
CA ARG A 58 -13.13 4.21 -2.57
C ARG A 58 -13.74 5.33 -3.41
N ALA A 59 -14.52 6.19 -2.77
CA ALA A 59 -15.05 7.40 -3.41
C ALA A 59 -13.91 8.29 -3.94
N SER A 60 -14.14 8.89 -5.12
CA SER A 60 -13.15 9.70 -5.84
C SER A 60 -11.86 8.96 -6.22
N ASN A 61 -11.89 7.63 -6.29
CA ASN A 61 -10.77 6.86 -6.80
C ASN A 61 -10.63 7.01 -8.32
N ILE A 62 -9.39 6.94 -8.81
CA ILE A 62 -9.11 6.83 -10.24
C ILE A 62 -9.43 5.42 -10.73
N ALA A 63 -10.10 5.32 -11.89
CA ALA A 63 -10.55 4.03 -12.43
C ALA A 63 -9.40 3.12 -12.90
N ASN A 64 -8.20 3.70 -13.13
CA ASN A 64 -7.02 3.02 -13.68
C ASN A 64 -6.21 2.23 -12.65
N VAL A 65 -6.73 1.97 -11.45
CA VAL A 65 -6.05 1.14 -10.44
C VAL A 65 -6.67 -0.24 -10.42
N ASN A 66 -5.82 -1.27 -10.50
CA ASN A 66 -6.19 -2.66 -10.29
C ASN A 66 -5.43 -3.20 -9.07
N THR A 67 -6.14 -3.42 -7.97
CA THR A 67 -5.55 -4.03 -6.77
C THR A 67 -5.64 -5.54 -6.84
N ILE A 68 -4.50 -6.20 -6.76
CA ILE A 68 -4.39 -7.66 -6.63
C ILE A 68 -4.64 -7.99 -5.16
N MET A 69 -5.78 -8.63 -4.88
CA MET A 69 -6.20 -9.03 -3.54
C MET A 69 -6.31 -10.55 -3.49
N ASP A 70 -5.38 -11.21 -2.79
CA ASP A 70 -5.41 -12.66 -2.57
C ASP A 70 -5.74 -12.94 -1.10
N ASP A 71 -6.84 -13.65 -0.86
CA ASP A 71 -7.31 -13.99 0.48
C ASP A 71 -6.37 -14.95 1.24
N LEU A 72 -5.45 -15.63 0.54
CA LEU A 72 -4.45 -16.52 1.15
C LEU A 72 -3.41 -15.75 1.97
N VAL A 73 -3.08 -14.53 1.55
CA VAL A 73 -2.14 -13.65 2.26
C VAL A 73 -2.85 -12.65 3.17
N LEU A 74 -4.18 -12.70 3.24
CA LEU A 74 -4.98 -11.82 4.08
C LEU A 74 -5.19 -12.42 5.48
N LEU A 75 -5.06 -11.59 6.52
CA LEU A 75 -5.30 -11.99 7.91
C LEU A 75 -6.72 -12.51 8.15
N ALA A 76 -7.71 -12.04 7.38
CA ALA A 76 -9.08 -12.52 7.45
C ALA A 76 -9.19 -14.02 7.11
N GLY A 77 -8.28 -14.54 6.28
CA GLY A 77 -8.14 -15.96 5.98
C GLY A 77 -7.44 -16.79 7.06
N GLY A 78 -7.00 -16.15 8.16
CA GLY A 78 -6.35 -16.75 9.32
C GLY A 78 -4.92 -16.28 9.51
N ALA A 79 -4.63 -15.62 10.65
CA ALA A 79 -3.36 -14.92 10.88
C ALA A 79 -2.09 -15.80 10.79
N ARG A 80 -2.15 -17.04 11.29
CA ARG A 80 -1.02 -17.98 11.20
C ARG A 80 -0.81 -18.47 9.78
N LYS A 81 -1.90 -18.86 9.12
CA LYS A 81 -1.88 -19.31 7.74
C LYS A 81 -1.31 -18.21 6.84
N SER A 82 -1.82 -16.98 6.92
CA SER A 82 -1.32 -15.88 6.09
C SER A 82 0.16 -15.59 6.32
N ALA A 83 0.62 -15.62 7.58
CA ALA A 83 2.03 -15.42 7.91
C ALA A 83 2.94 -16.52 7.35
N GLU A 84 2.48 -17.78 7.32
CA GLU A 84 3.20 -18.88 6.69
C GLU A 84 3.21 -18.74 5.16
N ILE A 85 2.09 -18.34 4.57
CA ILE A 85 1.94 -18.13 3.12
C ILE A 85 2.83 -16.98 2.62
N GLU A 86 2.98 -15.89 3.39
CA GLU A 86 3.88 -14.78 3.07
C GLU A 86 5.35 -15.18 2.87
N GLN A 87 5.76 -16.34 3.42
CA GLN A 87 7.13 -16.85 3.31
C GLN A 87 7.30 -17.79 2.10
N VAL A 88 6.24 -18.08 1.35
CA VAL A 88 6.28 -18.98 0.19
C VAL A 88 6.77 -18.23 -1.04
N SER A 89 7.96 -18.58 -1.50
CA SER A 89 8.56 -18.01 -2.71
C SER A 89 7.66 -18.21 -3.94
N GLY A 90 7.44 -17.13 -4.68
CA GLY A 90 6.64 -17.14 -5.91
C GLY A 90 5.14 -16.93 -5.69
N LEU A 91 4.70 -16.80 -4.43
CA LEU A 91 3.32 -16.45 -4.07
C LEU A 91 3.21 -15.02 -3.54
N ALA A 92 4.21 -14.60 -2.76
CA ALA A 92 4.43 -13.22 -2.31
C ALA A 92 5.82 -12.74 -2.75
#